data_AF-A0A523WCW8-F1
#
_entry.id   AF-A0A523WCW8-F1
#
_cell.length_a   1.000
_cell.length_b   1.000
_cell.length_c   1.000
_cell.angle_alpha   90.00
_cell.angle_beta   90.00
_cell.angle_gamma   90.00
#
_symmetry.space_group_name_H-M   'P 1'
#
loop_
_entity.id
_entity.type
_entity.pdbx_description
1 polymer ?
#
loop_
_entity_poly.entity_id
_entity_poly.type
_entity_poly.pdbx_seq_one_letter_code
_entity_poly.pdbx_strand_id
1 'polypeptide(L)' 'MLGFDLMGLIGLIIIGLVIIFVIRLLFMLIPAALVALVVWLFTGSMWWAGIAFLLVAALSVFKKL' A
#
# COMPACT_ATOMS: atom_id res chain seq x y z
N MET A 1 -13.54 2.15 -36.42
CA MET A 1 -13.46 0.87 -35.68
C MET A 1 -12.20 0.86 -34.82
N LEU A 2 -10.99 0.85 -35.40
CA LEU A 2 -9.70 0.87 -34.66
C LEU A 2 -9.54 1.89 -33.50
N GLY A 3 -10.13 3.09 -33.58
CA GLY A 3 -9.97 4.12 -32.54
C GLY A 3 -10.64 3.77 -31.20
N PHE A 4 -11.79 3.09 -31.22
CA PHE A 4 -12.49 2.67 -29.99
C PHE A 4 -11.77 1.49 -29.33
N ASP A 5 -11.25 0.56 -30.12
CA ASP A 5 -10.46 -0.57 -29.65
C ASP A 5 -9.17 -0.09 -28.97
N LEU A 6 -8.48 0.89 -29.55
CA LEU A 6 -7.25 1.45 -29.00
C LEU A 6 -7.49 2.22 -27.70
N MET A 7 -8.55 3.04 -27.63
CA MET A 7 -8.91 3.76 -26.41
C MET A 7 -9.33 2.81 -25.28
N GLY A 8 -10.09 1.75 -25.60
CA GLY A 8 -10.45 0.70 -24.64
C GLY A 8 -9.24 -0.04 -24.09
N LEU A 9 -8.28 -0.39 -24.96
CA LEU A 9 -7.02 -1.04 -24.56
C LEU A 9 -6.21 -0.17 -23.59
N ILE A 10 -6.02 1.12 -23.92
CA ILE A 10 -5.28 2.05 -23.06
C ILE A 10 -5.96 2.21 -21.69
N GLY A 11 -7.29 2.31 -21.66
CA GLY A 11 -8.06 2.36 -20.42
C GLY A 11 -7.84 1.12 -19.54
N LEU A 12 -7.91 -0.07 -20.12
CA LEU A 12 -7.63 -1.32 -19.39
C LEU A 12 -6.21 -1.39 -18.86
N ILE A 13 -5.21 -0.93 -19.62
CA ILE A 13 -3.81 -0.91 -19.19
C ILE A 13 -3.64 -0.01 -17.96
N ILE A 14 -4.23 1.20 -17.98
CA ILE A 14 -4.15 2.13 -16.84
C ILE A 14 -4.79 1.51 -15.60
N ILE A 15 -5.99 0.93 -15.74
CA ILE A 15 -6.68 0.26 -14.63
C ILE A 15 -5.83 -0.88 -14.08
N GLY A 16 -5.28 -1.73 -14.96
CA GLY A 16 -4.39 -2.81 -14.56
C GLY A 16 -3.16 -2.32 -13.79
N LEU A 17 -2.58 -1.21 -14.23
CA LEU A 17 -1.40 -0.61 -13.58
C LEU A 17 -1.74 -0.04 -12.20
N VAL A 18 -2.90 0.61 -12.06
CA VAL A 18 -3.41 1.09 -10.76
C VAL A 18 -3.64 -0.08 -9.81
N ILE A 19 -4.25 -1.16 -10.27
CA ILE A 19 -4.49 -2.37 -9.46
C ILE A 19 -3.16 -2.96 -8.97
N ILE A 20 -2.19 -3.13 -9.86
CA ILE A 20 -0.86 -3.65 -9.51
C ILE A 20 -0.18 -2.74 -8.48
N PHE A 21 -0.28 -1.42 -8.65
CA PHE A 21 0.29 -0.45 -7.72
C PHE A 21 -0.34 -0.54 -6.33
N VAL A 22 -1.68 -0.61 -6.23
CA VAL A 22 -2.41 -0.74 -4.96
C VAL A 22 -2.07 -2.05 -4.26
N ILE A 23 -2.06 -3.16 -4.99
CA ILE A 23 -1.71 -4.47 -4.42
C ILE A 23 -0.27 -4.45 -3.89
N ARG A 24 0.67 -3.92 -4.67
CA ARG A 24 2.08 -3.80 -4.26
C ARG A 24 2.24 -2.94 -3.01
N LEU A 25 1.48 -1.85 -2.91
CA LEU A 25 1.46 -0.98 -1.74
C LEU A 25 0.93 -1.73 -0.51
N LEU A 26 -0.18 -2.47 -0.64
CA LEU A 26 -0.73 -3.29 0.44
C LEU A 26 0.28 -4.32 0.95
N PHE A 27 0.95 -5.06 0.05
CA PHE A 27 1.99 -6.02 0.44
C PHE A 27 3.17 -5.37 1.15
N MET A 28 3.51 -4.15 0.78
CA MET A 28 4.60 -3.38 1.39
C MET A 28 4.24 -2.85 2.79
N LEU A 29 2.95 -2.63 3.05
CA LEU A 29 2.43 -2.22 4.36
C LEU A 29 2.28 -3.38 5.34
N ILE A 30 2.31 -4.64 4.89
CA ILE A 30 2.22 -5.82 5.78
C ILE A 30 3.20 -5.77 6.96
N PRO A 31 4.52 -5.53 6.79
CA PRO A 31 5.44 -5.42 7.92
C PRO A 31 5.09 -4.27 8.85
N ALA A 32 4.67 -3.12 8.33
CA ALA A 32 4.23 -1.99 9.14
C ALA A 32 2.97 -2.32 9.95
N ALA A 33 2.01 -3.01 9.34
CA ALA A 33 0.79 -3.47 9.99
C ALA A 33 1.08 -4.50 11.10
N LEU A 34 2.03 -5.41 10.88
CA LEU A 34 2.49 -6.33 11.91
C LEU A 34 3.09 -5.59 13.10
N VAL A 35 3.99 -4.63 12.88
CA VAL A 35 4.58 -3.85 13.99
C VAL A 35 3.49 -3.04 14.72
N ALA A 36 2.57 -2.41 13.99
CA ALA A 36 1.45 -1.68 14.58
C ALA A 36 0.58 -2.56 15.47
N LEU A 37 0.30 -3.79 15.03
CA LEU A 37 -0.45 -4.78 15.80
C LEU A 37 0.29 -5.18 17.06
N VAL A 38 1.61 -5.38 16.98
CA VAL A 38 2.46 -5.64 18.15
C VAL A 38 2.40 -4.47 19.13
N VAL A 39 2.58 -3.23 18.67
CA VAL A 39 2.49 -2.03 19.53
C VAL A 39 1.11 -1.89 20.15
N TRP A 40 0.04 -2.18 19.40
CA TRP A 40 -1.32 -2.17 19.94
C TRP A 40 -1.50 -3.19 21.06
N LEU A 41 -1.00 -4.42 20.90
CA LEU A 41 -1.07 -5.46 21.92
C LEU A 41 -0.34 -5.07 23.21
N PHE A 42 0.81 -4.39 23.11
CA PHE A 42 1.58 -3.97 24.28
C PHE A 42 1.04 -2.69 24.95
N THR A 43 0.49 -1.76 24.17
CA THR A 43 0.10 -0.43 24.67
C THR A 43 -1.40 -0.30 24.93
N GLY A 44 -2.22 -1.17 24.34
CA GLY A 44 -3.69 -1.10 24.37
C GLY A 44 -4.30 0.12 23.65
N SER A 45 -3.46 0.99 23.06
CA SER A 45 -3.88 2.27 22.50
C SER A 45 -3.74 2.30 20.98
N MET A 46 -4.86 2.59 20.30
CA MET A 46 -4.89 2.77 18.85
C MET A 46 -4.06 3.97 18.38
N TRP A 47 -3.89 4.99 19.21
CA TRP A 47 -3.07 6.16 18.88
C TRP A 47 -1.59 5.79 18.73
N TRP A 48 -1.04 5.06 19.70
CA TRP A 48 0.37 4.63 19.66
C TRP A 48 0.62 3.59 18.55
N ALA A 49 -0.33 2.69 18.31
CA ALA A 49 -0.27 1.75 17.20
C ALA A 49 -0.25 2.45 15.83
N GLY A 50 -1.07 3.49 15.65
CA GLY A 50 -1.10 4.30 14.44
C GLY A 50 0.21 5.06 14.20
N ILE A 51 0.80 5.62 15.25
CA ILE A 51 2.12 6.29 15.16
C ILE A 51 3.20 5.27 14.77
N ALA A 52 3.22 4.09 15.39
CA ALA A 52 4.17 3.03 15.04
C ALA A 52 3.99 2.54 13.60
N PHE A 53 2.74 2.37 13.15
CA PHE A 53 2.43 2.04 11.76
C PHE A 53 3.02 3.06 10.78
N LEU A 54 2.78 4.36 11.02
CA LEU A 54 3.24 5.43 10.15
C LEU A 54 4.76 5.51 10.08
N LEU A 55 5.45 5.39 11.22
CA LEU A 55 6.91 5.40 11.28
C LEU A 55 7.51 4.21 10.53
N VAL A 56 6.97 3.01 10.74
CA VAL A 56 7.47 1.79 10.08
C VAL A 56 7.10 1.78 8.60
N ALA A 57 5.93 2.31 8.22
CA ALA A 57 5.54 2.46 6.82
C ALA A 57 6.48 3.44 6.10
N ALA A 58 6.77 4.59 6.71
CA ALA A 58 7.72 5.55 6.16
C ALA A 58 9.13 4.94 5.99
N LEU A 59 9.62 4.21 7.00
CA LEU A 59 10.91 3.52 6.92
C LEU A 59 10.92 2.39 5.89
N SER A 60 9.82 1.64 5.75
CA SER A 60 9.70 0.54 4.78
C SER A 60 9.70 1.06 3.36
N VAL A 61 9.06 2.22 3.11
CA VAL A 61 9.12 2.93 1.82
C VAL A 61 10.54 3.46 1.58
N PHE A 62 11.13 4.13 2.57
CA PHE A 62 12.46 4.73 2.43
C PHE A 62 13.58 3.70 2.18
N LYS A 63 13.53 2.52 2.80
CA LYS A 63 14.55 1.47 2.60
C LYS A 63 14.46 0.73 1.26
N LYS A 64 13.35 0.87 0.55
CA LYS A 64 13.10 0.13 -0.71
C LYS A 64 13.33 1.00 -1.95
N LEU A 65 13.40 2.33 -1.80
CA LEU A 65 13.99 3.22 -2.80
C LEU A 65 15.51 3.11 -2.78
#